data_AF-A0A7K0S494-F1
#
_entry.id   AF-A0A7K0S494-F1
#
_cell.length_a   1.000
_cell.length_b   1.000
_cell.length_c   1.000
_cell.angle_alpha   90.00
_cell.angle_beta   90.00
_cell.angle_gamma   90.00
#
_symmetry.space_group_name_H-M   'P 1'
#
loop_
_entity.id
_entity.type
_entity.pdbx_description
1 polymer ?
#
loop_
_entity_poly.entity_id
_entity_poly.type
_entity_poly.pdbx_seq_one_letter_code
_entity_poly.pdbx_strand_id
1 'polypeptide(L)'
;MSAQERYKYDVLVIGAGGAGLRAAVEAREAGLRVAIICKSLFGKAHTVMAEGGAAASMGNVNDNDNWQVHFRDTMRGGKFLNHYRMAELHAKEAPDRIWELEMWGALFDRTKEGKISQRNFGGHEYPRLAHVGDRTGLELIRTMQQRIVALQQKDAKEYGDAQINIKVFAEVTITDILKENGKIAGAYGYRRENGEEILFEAPAVIIATGGVGKTFKITSNSWEGTGDGHALALKAGANLVDMEFLQFHPTGMVWPPSVRGILVTESVRGEGGILTNSNGERFMFKYIPDVFKDK
;
A
#
# COMPACT_ATOMS: atom_id res chain seq x y z
N MET A 1 -1.25 7.14 39.12
CA MET A 1 -0.44 6.85 37.92
C MET A 1 -0.90 5.50 37.43
N SER A 2 -1.61 5.43 36.30
CA SER A 2 -2.04 4.15 35.72
C SER A 2 -0.79 3.34 35.35
N ALA A 3 -0.80 2.04 35.60
CA ALA A 3 0.29 1.16 35.19
C ALA A 3 0.38 1.18 33.65
N GLN A 4 1.55 1.53 33.12
CA GLN A 4 1.83 1.52 31.67
C GLN A 4 1.81 0.07 31.16
N GLU A 5 0.97 -0.25 30.16
CA GLU A 5 1.01 -1.56 29.51
C GLU A 5 2.33 -1.72 28.76
N ARG A 6 3.02 -2.86 28.92
CA ARG A 6 4.31 -3.12 28.29
C ARG A 6 4.28 -4.43 27.51
N TYR A 7 4.72 -4.38 26.26
CA TYR A 7 4.79 -5.55 25.38
C TYR A 7 6.19 -5.70 24.78
N LYS A 8 6.66 -6.95 24.68
CA LYS A 8 7.96 -7.32 24.09
C LYS A 8 7.77 -8.12 22.81
N TYR A 9 8.37 -7.64 21.72
CA TYR A 9 8.33 -8.26 20.39
C TYR A 9 9.69 -8.16 19.71
N ASP A 10 9.92 -8.99 18.70
CA ASP A 10 11.15 -8.93 17.89
C ASP A 10 11.03 -7.86 16.79
N VAL A 11 9.83 -7.71 16.22
CA VAL A 11 9.53 -6.72 15.18
C VAL A 11 8.23 -6.00 15.48
N LEU A 12 8.28 -4.67 15.43
CA LEU A 12 7.11 -3.81 15.49
C LEU A 12 6.76 -3.28 14.10
N VAL A 13 5.55 -3.53 13.62
CA VAL A 13 5.05 -3.00 12.35
C VAL A 13 4.00 -1.94 12.62
N ILE A 14 4.33 -0.67 12.35
CA ILE A 14 3.43 0.47 12.55
C ILE A 14 2.73 0.77 11.23
N GLY A 15 1.48 0.32 11.12
CA GLY A 15 0.64 0.42 9.95
C GLY A 15 0.15 -0.96 9.49
N ALA A 16 -1.16 -1.10 9.28
CA ALA A 16 -1.82 -2.34 8.85
C ALA A 16 -2.38 -2.24 7.41
N GLY A 17 -1.74 -1.45 6.55
CA GLY A 17 -1.99 -1.45 5.11
C GLY A 17 -1.19 -2.54 4.40
N GLY A 18 -1.28 -2.61 3.06
CA GLY A 18 -0.68 -3.72 2.30
C GLY A 18 0.81 -3.95 2.60
N ALA A 19 1.61 -2.88 2.65
CA ALA A 19 3.03 -2.98 2.99
C ALA A 19 3.27 -3.53 4.40
N GLY A 20 2.52 -3.05 5.39
CA GLY A 20 2.67 -3.47 6.78
C GLY A 20 2.24 -4.92 7.00
N LEU A 21 1.10 -5.33 6.43
CA LEU A 21 0.64 -6.72 6.56
C LEU A 21 1.61 -7.68 5.88
N ARG A 22 2.11 -7.35 4.67
CA ARG A 22 3.09 -8.21 3.98
C ARG A 22 4.40 -8.33 4.76
N ALA A 23 4.89 -7.24 5.35
CA ALA A 23 6.09 -7.25 6.19
C ALA A 23 5.89 -8.08 7.47
N ALA A 24 4.71 -8.00 8.08
CA ALA A 24 4.38 -8.76 9.27
C ALA A 24 4.30 -10.27 9.00
N VAL A 25 3.73 -10.67 7.85
CA VAL A 25 3.73 -12.06 7.41
C VAL A 25 5.16 -12.57 7.21
N GLU A 26 6.02 -11.82 6.53
CA GLU A 26 7.43 -12.20 6.32
C GLU A 26 8.15 -12.42 7.65
N ALA A 27 8.08 -11.44 8.55
CA ALA A 27 8.76 -11.49 9.83
C ALA A 27 8.27 -12.67 10.68
N ARG A 28 6.96 -12.94 10.68
CA ARG A 28 6.39 -14.10 11.38
C ARG A 28 6.86 -15.41 10.77
N GLU A 29 6.89 -15.54 9.45
CA GLU A 29 7.35 -16.75 8.75
C GLU A 29 8.84 -17.00 8.95
N ALA A 30 9.64 -15.94 9.12
CA ALA A 30 11.03 -16.01 9.55
C ALA A 30 11.21 -16.41 11.04
N GLY A 31 10.12 -16.67 11.77
CA GLY A 31 10.16 -17.13 13.16
C GLY A 31 10.18 -16.03 14.22
N LEU A 32 10.00 -14.76 13.83
CA LEU A 32 10.02 -13.63 14.76
C LEU A 32 8.63 -13.38 15.36
N ARG A 33 8.60 -12.85 16.59
CA ARG A 33 7.38 -12.38 17.25
C ARG A 33 7.08 -10.96 16.77
N VAL A 34 5.88 -10.77 16.22
CA VAL A 34 5.49 -9.53 15.53
C VAL A 34 4.27 -8.88 16.19
N ALA A 35 4.37 -7.57 16.41
CA ALA A 35 3.22 -6.72 16.72
C ALA A 35 2.86 -5.86 15.52
N ILE A 36 1.62 -5.95 15.05
CA ILE A 36 1.05 -5.08 14.03
C ILE A 36 0.23 -4.01 14.74
N ILE A 37 0.59 -2.74 14.59
CA ILE A 37 -0.13 -1.63 15.18
C ILE A 37 -0.87 -0.87 14.11
N CYS A 38 -2.14 -0.56 14.34
CA CYS A 38 -2.88 0.36 13.50
C CYS A 38 -3.71 1.35 14.32
N LYS A 39 -3.67 2.62 13.92
CA LYS A 39 -4.42 3.69 14.59
C LYS A 39 -5.94 3.65 14.33
N SER A 40 -6.38 2.88 13.35
CA SER A 40 -7.79 2.69 13.00
C SER A 40 -8.16 1.22 13.20
N LEU A 41 -9.37 0.86 12.80
CA LEU A 41 -9.83 -0.52 12.81
C LEU A 41 -9.02 -1.37 11.83
N PHE A 42 -8.74 -2.61 12.21
CA PHE A 42 -8.03 -3.56 11.37
C PHE A 42 -8.83 -3.83 10.08
N GLY A 43 -8.17 -3.68 8.92
CA GLY A 43 -8.81 -3.83 7.60
C GLY A 43 -9.38 -2.56 7.01
N LYS A 44 -9.32 -1.41 7.69
CA LYS A 44 -9.73 -0.10 7.15
C LYS A 44 -8.59 0.74 6.58
N ALA A 45 -7.41 0.15 6.36
CA ALA A 45 -6.30 0.87 5.76
C ALA A 45 -6.65 1.37 4.34
N HIS A 46 -6.08 2.52 3.96
CA HIS A 46 -6.40 3.16 2.68
C HIS A 46 -6.12 2.28 1.45
N THR A 47 -5.27 1.25 1.58
CA THR A 47 -5.08 0.21 0.55
C THR A 47 -6.39 -0.38 0.05
N VAL A 48 -7.44 -0.51 0.89
CA VAL A 48 -8.78 -1.00 0.48
C VAL A 48 -9.39 -0.16 -0.64
N MET A 49 -9.06 1.13 -0.71
CA MET A 49 -9.61 2.07 -1.69
C MET A 49 -8.93 1.99 -3.06
N ALA A 50 -7.94 1.11 -3.25
CA ALA A 50 -7.30 0.97 -4.55
C ALA A 50 -8.19 0.16 -5.51
N GLU A 51 -8.54 0.76 -6.65
CA GLU A 51 -9.49 0.17 -7.58
C GLU A 51 -8.78 -0.50 -8.77
N GLY A 52 -7.91 0.27 -9.45
CA GLY A 52 -7.35 -0.04 -10.76
C GLY A 52 -6.63 -1.39 -10.85
N GLY A 53 -5.78 -1.73 -9.89
CA GLY A 53 -5.05 -3.00 -9.91
C GLY A 53 -3.64 -2.88 -9.39
N ALA A 54 -2.86 -3.94 -9.58
CA ALA A 54 -1.45 -3.99 -9.24
C ALA A 54 -0.61 -4.33 -10.49
N ALA A 55 0.39 -3.48 -10.77
CA ALA A 55 1.24 -3.65 -11.95
C ALA A 55 2.22 -4.80 -11.74
N ALA A 56 2.15 -5.80 -12.62
CA ALA A 56 3.07 -6.93 -12.65
C ALA A 56 3.24 -7.41 -14.09
N SER A 57 4.47 -7.48 -14.57
CA SER A 57 4.77 -7.89 -15.94
C SER A 57 4.72 -9.41 -16.09
N MET A 58 3.51 -9.97 -16.04
CA MET A 58 3.26 -11.41 -16.11
C MET A 58 3.21 -11.95 -17.54
N GLY A 59 3.07 -11.09 -18.55
CA GLY A 59 2.95 -11.51 -19.95
C GLY A 59 1.72 -12.38 -20.25
N ASN A 60 0.67 -12.35 -19.43
CA ASN A 60 -0.49 -13.23 -19.60
C ASN A 60 -1.42 -12.76 -20.72
N VAL A 61 -1.52 -11.44 -20.93
CA VAL A 61 -2.38 -10.82 -21.95
C VAL A 61 -1.57 -10.33 -23.16
N ASN A 62 -0.28 -10.05 -22.99
CA ASN A 62 0.62 -9.63 -24.06
C ASN A 62 2.01 -10.21 -23.84
N ASP A 63 2.42 -11.13 -24.71
CA ASP A 63 3.70 -11.85 -24.60
C ASP A 63 4.94 -10.94 -24.78
N ASN A 64 4.78 -9.71 -25.25
CA ASN A 64 5.88 -8.73 -25.30
C ASN A 64 6.16 -8.08 -23.95
N ASP A 65 5.27 -8.22 -22.96
CA ASP A 65 5.47 -7.63 -21.65
C ASP A 65 6.49 -8.42 -20.82
N ASN A 66 7.43 -7.71 -20.22
CA ASN A 66 8.50 -8.28 -19.42
C ASN A 66 9.01 -7.23 -18.42
N TRP A 67 9.83 -7.66 -17.47
CA TRP A 67 10.32 -6.79 -16.41
C TRP A 67 11.17 -5.63 -16.95
N GLN A 68 11.88 -5.79 -18.07
CA GLN A 68 12.67 -4.71 -18.67
C GLN A 68 11.76 -3.59 -19.20
N VAL A 69 10.64 -3.94 -19.83
CA VAL A 69 9.63 -2.96 -20.29
C VAL A 69 8.99 -2.28 -19.09
N HIS A 70 8.60 -3.04 -18.06
CA HIS A 70 8.04 -2.48 -16.83
C HIS A 70 9.02 -1.52 -16.15
N PHE A 71 10.30 -1.91 -16.00
CA PHE A 71 11.35 -1.05 -15.47
C PHE A 71 11.51 0.24 -16.27
N ARG A 72 11.58 0.14 -17.60
CA ARG A 72 11.70 1.29 -18.51
C ARG A 72 10.52 2.25 -18.36
N ASP A 73 9.29 1.73 -18.30
CA ASP A 73 8.08 2.53 -18.13
C ASP A 73 8.09 3.26 -16.77
N THR A 74 8.48 2.56 -15.69
CA THR A 74 8.61 3.13 -14.35
C THR A 74 9.64 4.26 -14.30
N MET A 75 10.84 4.05 -14.87
CA MET A 75 11.89 5.07 -14.92
C MET A 75 11.47 6.29 -15.74
N ARG A 76 10.82 6.09 -16.89
CA ARG A 76 10.28 7.18 -17.70
C ARG A 76 9.16 7.92 -16.98
N GLY A 77 8.28 7.19 -16.29
CA GLY A 77 7.16 7.73 -15.52
C GLY A 77 7.61 8.65 -14.40
N GLY A 78 8.63 8.26 -13.64
CA GLY A 78 9.24 9.11 -12.61
C GLY A 78 10.28 10.10 -13.13
N LYS A 79 10.32 10.36 -14.45
CA LYS A 79 11.21 11.35 -15.08
C LYS A 79 12.69 11.13 -14.77
N PHE A 80 13.09 9.87 -14.58
CA PHE A 80 14.45 9.47 -14.19
C PHE A 80 14.95 10.03 -12.84
N LEU A 81 14.04 10.53 -12.00
CA LEU A 81 14.33 10.89 -10.60
C LEU A 81 14.26 9.68 -9.66
N ASN A 82 13.73 8.55 -10.15
CA ASN A 82 13.64 7.31 -9.37
C ASN A 82 15.03 6.80 -8.97
N HIS A 83 15.12 6.16 -7.79
CA HIS A 83 16.24 5.28 -7.50
C HIS A 83 16.17 4.03 -8.37
N TYR A 84 17.03 3.94 -9.40
CA TYR A 84 16.96 2.89 -10.42
C TYR A 84 16.91 1.46 -9.83
N ARG A 85 17.71 1.17 -8.81
CA ARG A 85 17.73 -0.16 -8.17
C ARG A 85 16.37 -0.53 -7.56
N MET A 86 15.66 0.43 -6.96
CA MET A 86 14.34 0.18 -6.38
C MET A 86 13.30 -0.06 -7.47
N ALA A 87 13.36 0.71 -8.57
CA ALA A 87 12.50 0.49 -9.74
C ALA A 87 12.78 -0.87 -10.41
N GLU A 88 14.05 -1.30 -10.47
CA GLU A 88 14.44 -2.59 -11.02
C GLU A 88 13.89 -3.75 -10.18
N LEU A 89 14.08 -3.70 -8.84
CA LEU A 89 13.54 -4.71 -7.92
C LEU A 89 12.02 -4.76 -8.02
N HIS A 90 11.35 -3.60 -8.01
CA HIS A 90 9.91 -3.53 -8.18
C HIS A 90 9.44 -4.21 -9.48
N ALA A 91 10.09 -3.91 -10.61
CA ALA A 91 9.71 -4.50 -11.89
C ALA A 91 9.95 -6.01 -11.97
N LYS A 92 11.07 -6.49 -11.42
CA LYS A 92 11.45 -7.92 -11.41
C LYS A 92 10.58 -8.75 -10.48
N GLU A 93 10.29 -8.24 -9.28
CA GLU A 93 9.65 -9.01 -8.22
C GLU A 93 8.12 -8.91 -8.22
N ALA A 94 7.54 -7.91 -8.91
CA ALA A 94 6.09 -7.73 -8.94
C ALA A 94 5.30 -8.96 -9.42
N PRO A 95 5.71 -9.70 -10.48
CA PRO A 95 5.04 -10.94 -10.88
C PRO A 95 4.98 -11.98 -9.75
N ASP A 96 6.08 -12.19 -9.04
CA ASP A 96 6.14 -13.15 -7.93
C ASP A 96 5.24 -12.72 -6.76
N ARG A 97 5.14 -11.42 -6.50
CA ARG A 97 4.24 -10.90 -5.45
C ARG A 97 2.76 -11.08 -5.81
N ILE A 98 2.38 -10.95 -7.08
CA ILE A 98 1.01 -11.25 -7.53
C ILE A 98 0.70 -12.75 -7.41
N TRP A 99 1.63 -13.60 -7.84
CA TRP A 99 1.49 -15.06 -7.66
C TRP A 99 1.39 -15.46 -6.19
N GLU A 100 2.20 -14.85 -5.32
CA GLU A 100 2.13 -15.07 -3.87
C GLU A 100 0.77 -14.72 -3.29
N LEU A 101 0.20 -13.57 -3.67
CA LEU A 101 -1.14 -13.16 -3.25
C LEU A 101 -2.22 -14.13 -3.73
N GLU A 102 -2.12 -14.60 -4.97
CA GLU A 102 -3.02 -15.64 -5.49
C GLU A 102 -2.88 -16.95 -4.70
N MET A 103 -1.66 -17.38 -4.38
CA MET A 103 -1.39 -18.55 -3.54
C MET A 103 -1.92 -18.40 -2.11
N TRP A 104 -2.04 -17.17 -1.61
CA TRP A 104 -2.70 -16.86 -0.34
C TRP A 104 -4.22 -16.79 -0.45
N GLY A 105 -4.78 -16.90 -1.66
CA GLY A 105 -6.21 -17.00 -1.92
C GLY A 105 -6.82 -15.76 -2.58
N ALA A 106 -6.03 -14.79 -3.07
CA ALA A 106 -6.57 -13.68 -3.85
C ALA A 106 -7.20 -14.17 -5.16
N LEU A 107 -8.42 -13.72 -5.44
CA LEU A 107 -9.20 -14.15 -6.59
C LEU A 107 -9.13 -13.14 -7.74
N PHE A 108 -7.97 -13.07 -8.40
CA PHE A 108 -7.81 -12.22 -9.59
C PHE A 108 -8.72 -12.64 -10.74
N ASP A 109 -9.18 -11.65 -11.52
CA ASP A 109 -9.97 -11.87 -12.73
C ASP A 109 -9.16 -12.68 -13.75
N ARG A 110 -9.85 -13.43 -14.61
CA ARG A 110 -9.21 -14.41 -15.50
C ARG A 110 -9.35 -14.08 -16.97
N THR A 111 -8.33 -14.46 -17.73
CA THR A 111 -8.46 -14.60 -19.19
C THR A 111 -9.30 -15.85 -19.53
N LYS A 112 -9.64 -16.02 -20.81
CA LYS A 112 -10.38 -17.21 -21.27
C LYS A 112 -9.59 -18.51 -21.06
N GLU A 113 -8.27 -18.41 -21.02
CA GLU A 113 -7.32 -19.50 -20.83
C GLU A 113 -7.05 -19.78 -19.33
N GLY A 114 -7.70 -19.05 -18.42
CA GLY A 114 -7.57 -19.24 -16.97
C GLY A 114 -6.35 -18.58 -16.33
N LYS A 115 -5.56 -17.80 -17.08
CA LYS A 115 -4.46 -16.98 -16.53
C LYS A 115 -5.01 -15.74 -15.81
N ILE A 116 -4.19 -15.10 -14.98
CA ILE A 116 -4.55 -13.80 -14.38
C ILE A 116 -4.70 -12.75 -15.50
N SER A 117 -5.86 -12.11 -15.54
CA SER A 117 -6.19 -11.01 -16.44
C SER A 117 -5.39 -9.76 -16.12
N GLN A 118 -4.95 -9.05 -17.16
CA GLN A 118 -4.20 -7.80 -17.06
C GLN A 118 -4.84 -6.74 -17.95
N ARG A 119 -5.04 -5.52 -17.45
CA ARG A 119 -5.63 -4.41 -18.21
C ARG A 119 -4.66 -3.26 -18.47
N ASN A 120 -5.03 -2.42 -19.43
CA ASN A 120 -4.30 -1.18 -19.74
C ASN A 120 -4.43 -0.19 -18.58
N PHE A 121 -3.35 0.54 -18.32
CA PHE A 121 -3.29 1.62 -17.34
C PHE A 121 -2.27 2.66 -17.80
N GLY A 122 -2.43 3.91 -17.36
CA GLY A 122 -1.64 5.02 -17.88
C GLY A 122 -0.14 4.86 -17.61
N GLY A 123 0.65 5.28 -18.59
CA GLY A 123 2.11 5.25 -18.51
C GLY A 123 2.74 3.89 -18.77
N HIS A 124 1.96 2.82 -18.94
CA HIS A 124 2.45 1.50 -19.33
C HIS A 124 2.35 1.28 -20.84
N GLU A 125 3.38 0.68 -21.43
CA GLU A 125 3.36 0.29 -22.85
C GLU A 125 2.45 -0.91 -23.11
N TYR A 126 2.37 -1.87 -22.18
CA TYR A 126 1.57 -3.07 -22.32
C TYR A 126 0.58 -3.26 -21.15
N PRO A 127 -0.56 -3.95 -21.36
CA PRO A 127 -1.47 -4.30 -20.29
C PRO A 127 -0.78 -5.18 -19.26
N ARG A 128 -0.59 -4.65 -18.04
CA ARG A 128 0.10 -5.38 -16.96
C ARG A 128 -0.55 -5.27 -15.59
N LEU A 129 -1.72 -4.64 -15.53
CA LEU A 129 -2.39 -4.38 -14.27
C LEU A 129 -3.30 -5.56 -13.89
N ALA A 130 -2.81 -6.44 -13.01
CA ALA A 130 -3.60 -7.51 -12.41
C ALA A 130 -4.70 -6.90 -11.54
N HIS A 131 -5.94 -7.39 -11.66
CA HIS A 131 -7.10 -6.75 -11.05
C HIS A 131 -8.19 -7.73 -10.62
N VAL A 132 -9.09 -7.23 -9.77
CA VAL A 132 -10.34 -7.90 -9.35
C VAL A 132 -11.46 -6.89 -9.53
N GLY A 133 -12.15 -6.90 -10.67
CA GLY A 133 -13.09 -5.85 -11.05
C GLY A 133 -12.49 -4.45 -10.84
N ASP A 134 -13.18 -3.62 -10.04
CA ASP A 134 -12.76 -2.29 -9.61
C ASP A 134 -12.39 -2.22 -8.11
N ARG A 135 -12.06 -3.36 -7.48
CA ARG A 135 -11.89 -3.48 -6.02
C ARG A 135 -10.62 -4.22 -5.63
N THR A 136 -9.57 -4.11 -6.44
CA THR A 136 -8.33 -4.88 -6.25
C THR A 136 -7.72 -4.68 -4.87
N GLY A 137 -7.68 -3.44 -4.36
CA GLY A 137 -7.15 -3.10 -3.05
C GLY A 137 -7.88 -3.77 -1.89
N LEU A 138 -9.20 -3.89 -1.99
CA LEU A 138 -10.01 -4.65 -1.01
C LEU A 138 -9.60 -6.12 -1.00
N GLU A 139 -9.43 -6.73 -2.18
CA GLU A 139 -9.00 -8.13 -2.29
C GLU A 139 -7.61 -8.32 -1.67
N LEU A 140 -6.65 -7.44 -1.99
CA LEU A 140 -5.30 -7.50 -1.44
C LEU A 140 -5.28 -7.46 0.09
N ILE A 141 -6.02 -6.50 0.69
CA ILE A 141 -6.10 -6.39 2.15
C ILE A 141 -6.77 -7.62 2.75
N ARG A 142 -7.90 -8.06 2.19
CA ARG A 142 -8.62 -9.24 2.68
C ARG A 142 -7.73 -10.48 2.68
N THR A 143 -7.02 -10.74 1.58
CA THR A 143 -6.11 -11.88 1.45
C THR A 143 -5.01 -11.83 2.51
N MET A 144 -4.37 -10.67 2.71
CA MET A 144 -3.32 -10.53 3.72
C MET A 144 -3.86 -10.66 5.15
N GLN A 145 -5.06 -10.17 5.45
CA GLN A 145 -5.71 -10.37 6.74
C GLN A 145 -6.02 -11.86 6.98
N GLN A 146 -6.53 -12.56 5.98
CA GLN A 146 -6.76 -14.00 6.05
C GLN A 146 -5.46 -14.77 6.25
N ARG A 147 -4.36 -14.35 5.63
CA ARG A 147 -3.04 -14.94 5.86
C ARG A 147 -2.59 -14.78 7.32
N ILE A 148 -2.77 -13.61 7.91
CA ILE A 148 -2.47 -13.39 9.33
C ILE A 148 -3.34 -14.29 10.21
N VAL A 149 -4.65 -14.39 9.96
CA VAL A 149 -5.54 -15.29 10.70
C VAL A 149 -5.10 -16.75 10.57
N ALA A 150 -4.69 -17.20 9.39
CA ALA A 150 -4.18 -18.55 9.18
C ALA A 150 -2.90 -18.82 9.99
N LEU A 151 -1.99 -17.84 10.08
CA LEU A 151 -0.81 -17.93 10.94
C LEU A 151 -1.19 -18.00 12.43
N GLN A 152 -2.16 -17.19 12.87
CA GLN A 152 -2.67 -17.24 14.25
C GLN A 152 -3.34 -18.59 14.57
N GLN A 153 -4.07 -19.19 13.62
CA GLN A 153 -4.65 -20.53 13.80
C GLN A 153 -3.57 -21.60 13.92
N LYS A 154 -2.47 -21.48 13.15
CA LYS A 154 -1.30 -22.35 13.30
C LYS A 154 -0.68 -22.19 14.68
N ASP A 155 -0.50 -20.95 15.14
CA ASP A 155 0.03 -20.63 16.47
C ASP A 155 -0.83 -21.21 17.59
N ALA A 156 -2.16 -21.09 17.49
CA ALA A 156 -3.09 -21.68 18.46
C ALA A 156 -2.96 -23.21 18.53
N LYS A 157 -2.78 -23.88 17.38
CA LYS A 157 -2.61 -25.33 17.32
C LYS A 157 -1.29 -25.79 17.93
N GLU A 158 -0.21 -25.04 17.71
CA GLU A 158 1.14 -25.41 18.11
C GLU A 158 1.47 -25.02 19.56
N TYR A 159 0.99 -23.85 20.00
CA TYR A 159 1.35 -23.24 21.28
C TYR A 159 0.16 -23.02 22.23
N GLY A 160 -1.08 -23.25 21.79
CA GLY A 160 -2.28 -23.01 22.59
C GLY A 160 -2.71 -21.54 22.68
N ASP A 161 -2.01 -20.62 22.01
CA ASP A 161 -2.32 -19.19 21.97
C ASP A 161 -2.19 -18.67 20.52
N ALA A 162 -3.29 -18.15 19.97
CA ALA A 162 -3.36 -17.65 18.60
C ALA A 162 -2.53 -16.38 18.36
N GLN A 163 -2.21 -15.62 19.41
CA GLN A 163 -1.58 -14.30 19.29
C GLN A 163 -0.12 -14.28 19.78
N ILE A 164 0.43 -15.44 20.15
CA ILE A 164 1.76 -15.54 20.79
C ILE A 164 2.89 -15.02 19.89
N ASN A 165 2.81 -15.27 18.59
CA ASN A 165 3.86 -14.90 17.63
C ASN A 165 3.44 -13.76 16.68
N ILE A 166 2.15 -13.53 16.45
CA ILE A 166 1.68 -12.39 15.66
C ILE A 166 0.38 -11.81 16.24
N LYS A 167 0.42 -10.54 16.65
CA LYS A 167 -0.72 -9.87 17.29
C LYS A 167 -1.02 -8.54 16.63
N VAL A 168 -2.31 -8.28 16.41
CA VAL A 168 -2.80 -6.98 15.94
C VAL A 168 -3.25 -6.14 17.13
N PHE A 169 -2.73 -4.93 17.22
CA PHE A 169 -3.10 -3.87 18.14
C PHE A 169 -3.86 -2.79 17.36
N ALA A 170 -5.18 -2.95 17.28
CA ALA A 170 -6.06 -1.98 16.64
C ALA A 170 -6.33 -0.78 17.55
N GLU A 171 -6.63 0.36 16.94
CA GLU A 171 -6.94 1.62 17.62
C GLU A 171 -5.84 2.10 18.57
N VAL A 172 -4.58 1.84 18.21
CA VAL A 172 -3.39 2.31 18.94
C VAL A 172 -2.63 3.32 18.08
N THR A 173 -2.36 4.49 18.63
CA THR A 173 -1.60 5.55 17.96
C THR A 173 -0.20 5.61 18.55
N ILE A 174 0.82 5.41 17.70
CA ILE A 174 2.23 5.59 18.09
C ILE A 174 2.60 7.06 17.91
N THR A 175 3.21 7.65 18.94
CA THR A 175 3.64 9.05 18.96
C THR A 175 5.14 9.22 18.89
N ASP A 176 5.90 8.20 19.32
CA ASP A 176 7.35 8.26 19.44
C ASP A 176 8.01 6.92 19.09
N ILE A 177 9.11 6.98 18.35
CA ILE A 177 10.03 5.86 18.16
C ILE A 177 11.13 5.98 19.21
N LEU A 178 11.33 4.92 19.97
CA LEU A 178 12.27 4.90 21.08
C LEU A 178 13.63 4.42 20.62
N LYS A 179 14.67 5.06 21.16
CA LYS A 179 16.06 4.70 20.91
C LYS A 179 16.82 4.56 22.22
N GLU A 180 17.73 3.59 22.26
CA GLU A 180 18.70 3.40 23.33
C GLU A 180 20.09 3.29 22.70
N ASN A 181 21.05 4.08 23.17
CA ASN A 181 22.41 4.12 22.65
C ASN A 181 22.48 4.29 21.11
N GLY A 182 21.59 5.12 20.55
CA GLY A 182 21.50 5.39 19.11
C GLY A 182 20.85 4.29 18.27
N LYS A 183 20.41 3.17 18.87
CA LYS A 183 19.71 2.07 18.21
C LYS A 183 18.23 2.09 18.52
N ILE A 184 17.40 1.53 17.64
CA ILE A 184 15.97 1.35 17.88
C ILE A 184 15.76 0.43 19.09
N ALA A 185 14.87 0.85 20.00
CA ALA A 185 14.50 0.10 21.20
C ALA A 185 12.98 -0.15 21.30
N GLY A 186 12.18 0.43 20.40
CA GLY A 186 10.75 0.17 20.30
C GLY A 186 9.95 1.42 19.97
N ALA A 187 8.73 1.51 20.51
CA ALA A 187 7.84 2.64 20.29
C ALA A 187 6.91 2.90 21.48
N TYR A 188 6.48 4.14 21.61
CA TYR A 188 5.53 4.59 22.62
C TYR A 188 4.27 5.13 21.95
N GLY A 189 3.12 4.87 22.56
CA GLY A 189 1.84 5.34 22.07
C GLY A 189 0.73 5.19 23.09
N TYR A 190 -0.51 5.31 22.62
CA TYR A 190 -1.69 5.22 23.46
C TYR A 190 -2.86 4.53 22.74
N ARG A 191 -3.75 3.91 23.51
CA ARG A 191 -5.03 3.38 23.03
C ARG A 191 -6.03 4.52 22.86
N ARG A 192 -6.63 4.62 21.68
CA ARG A 192 -7.51 5.74 21.31
C ARG A 192 -8.84 5.73 22.07
N GLU A 193 -9.30 4.57 22.51
CA GLU A 193 -10.58 4.41 23.20
C GLU A 193 -10.59 5.05 24.60
N ASN A 194 -9.51 4.84 25.37
CA ASN A 194 -9.46 5.19 26.79
C ASN A 194 -8.23 6.03 27.20
N GLY A 195 -7.30 6.27 26.27
CA GLY A 195 -6.08 7.04 26.54
C GLY A 195 -4.98 6.27 27.28
N GLU A 196 -5.13 4.96 27.48
CA GLU A 196 -4.11 4.15 28.16
C GLU A 196 -2.79 4.15 27.39
N GLU A 197 -1.71 4.41 28.12
CA GLU A 197 -0.35 4.45 27.59
C GLU A 197 0.18 3.03 27.35
N ILE A 198 0.81 2.83 26.20
CA ILE A 198 1.35 1.54 25.78
C ILE A 198 2.82 1.71 25.38
N LEU A 199 3.67 0.86 25.93
CA LEU A 199 5.08 0.74 25.58
C LEU A 199 5.34 -0.57 24.83
N PHE A 200 5.90 -0.46 23.64
CA PHE A 200 6.41 -1.59 22.87
C PHE A 200 7.93 -1.59 22.93
N GLU A 201 8.51 -2.69 23.40
CA GLU A 201 9.96 -2.93 23.35
C GLU A 201 10.25 -3.86 22.17
N ALA A 202 11.05 -3.39 21.22
CA ALA A 202 11.46 -4.17 20.05
C ALA A 202 12.76 -3.63 19.44
N PRO A 203 13.71 -4.50 19.04
CA PRO A 203 14.96 -4.08 18.40
C PRO A 203 14.77 -3.55 16.96
N ALA A 204 13.61 -3.81 16.35
CA ALA A 204 13.30 -3.39 14.98
C ALA A 204 11.89 -2.80 14.88
N VAL A 205 11.76 -1.70 14.13
CA VAL A 205 10.49 -1.03 13.83
C VAL A 205 10.37 -0.82 12.32
N ILE A 206 9.24 -1.24 11.73
CA ILE A 206 8.85 -1.00 10.35
C ILE A 206 7.74 0.05 10.33
N ILE A 207 7.97 1.18 9.67
CA ILE A 207 6.98 2.24 9.49
C ILE A 207 6.30 2.04 8.13
N ALA A 208 5.01 1.67 8.15
CA ALA A 208 4.17 1.40 6.99
C ALA A 208 2.83 2.15 7.08
N THR A 209 2.88 3.43 7.49
CA THR A 209 1.71 4.23 7.93
C THR A 209 0.92 4.89 6.80
N GLY A 210 1.31 4.69 5.54
CA GLY A 210 0.69 5.37 4.40
C GLY A 210 1.15 6.82 4.20
N GLY A 211 0.40 7.55 3.37
CA GLY A 211 0.78 8.87 2.87
C GLY A 211 0.36 10.06 3.72
N VAL A 212 0.43 11.24 3.11
CA VAL A 212 0.21 12.55 3.73
C VAL A 212 -0.92 13.34 3.05
N GLY A 213 -1.78 12.70 2.25
CA GLY A 213 -2.76 13.38 1.41
C GLY A 213 -3.77 14.27 2.13
N LYS A 214 -3.96 14.11 3.46
CA LYS A 214 -4.80 14.99 4.28
C LYS A 214 -4.21 16.39 4.53
N THR A 215 -3.01 16.68 4.05
CA THR A 215 -2.51 18.07 3.97
C THR A 215 -3.26 18.90 2.95
N PHE A 216 -3.98 18.28 2.01
CA PHE A 216 -4.82 18.97 1.03
C PHE A 216 -6.30 18.96 1.41
N LYS A 217 -6.96 20.09 1.17
CA LYS A 217 -8.39 20.27 1.45
C LYS A 217 -9.26 19.27 0.66
N ILE A 218 -8.90 19.00 -0.59
CA ILE A 218 -9.56 18.03 -1.46
C ILE A 218 -8.54 16.93 -1.75
N THR A 219 -8.90 15.70 -1.40
CA THR A 219 -8.02 14.54 -1.54
C THR A 219 -8.85 13.27 -1.67
N SER A 220 -8.32 12.28 -2.39
CA SER A 220 -8.87 10.93 -2.43
C SER A 220 -8.44 10.08 -1.22
N ASN A 221 -7.47 10.56 -0.44
CA ASN A 221 -6.94 9.85 0.71
C ASN A 221 -8.00 9.76 1.82
N SER A 222 -8.01 8.62 2.53
CA SER A 222 -8.87 8.47 3.71
C SER A 222 -8.44 9.43 4.82
N TRP A 223 -9.28 9.56 5.84
CA TRP A 223 -9.05 10.43 6.99
C TRP A 223 -7.75 10.12 7.75
N GLU A 224 -7.23 8.90 7.61
CA GLU A 224 -6.01 8.44 8.23
C GLU A 224 -4.71 8.87 7.52
N GLY A 225 -4.77 9.41 6.30
CA GLY A 225 -3.59 9.81 5.51
C GLY A 225 -2.93 11.11 5.99
N THR A 226 -2.54 11.18 7.26
CA THR A 226 -2.11 12.40 7.96
C THR A 226 -0.59 12.57 8.07
N GLY A 227 0.20 11.67 7.49
CA GLY A 227 1.66 11.78 7.49
C GLY A 227 2.34 11.38 8.81
N ASP A 228 1.65 10.66 9.71
CA ASP A 228 2.17 10.30 11.04
C ASP A 228 3.54 9.62 11.00
N GLY A 229 3.72 8.62 10.12
CA GLY A 229 5.00 7.93 10.00
C GLY A 229 6.14 8.78 9.47
N HIS A 230 5.84 9.79 8.64
CA HIS A 230 6.86 10.76 8.20
C HIS A 230 7.33 11.59 9.39
N ALA A 231 6.41 12.06 10.23
CA ALA A 231 6.74 12.77 11.46
C ALA A 231 7.50 11.87 12.46
N LEU A 232 7.08 10.61 12.64
CA LEU A 232 7.75 9.63 13.50
C LEU A 232 9.19 9.38 13.03
N ALA A 233 9.40 9.14 11.73
CA ALA A 233 10.71 8.91 11.15
C ALA A 233 11.61 10.14 11.32
N LEU A 234 11.10 11.34 11.04
CA LEU A 234 11.85 12.58 11.19
C LEU A 234 12.25 12.83 12.66
N LYS A 235 11.33 12.66 13.61
CA LYS A 235 11.62 12.76 15.06
C LYS A 235 12.64 11.72 15.52
N ALA A 236 12.63 10.53 14.92
CA ALA A 236 13.61 9.48 15.18
C ALA A 236 15.00 9.79 14.58
N GLY A 237 15.14 10.85 13.77
CA GLY A 237 16.38 11.29 13.14
C GLY A 237 16.61 10.71 11.73
N ALA A 238 15.58 10.17 11.09
CA ALA A 238 15.67 9.77 9.69
C ALA A 238 15.49 10.97 8.74
N ASN A 239 16.10 10.88 7.56
CA ASN A 239 15.86 11.83 6.48
C ASN A 239 14.58 11.45 5.73
N LEU A 240 13.80 12.46 5.36
CA LEU A 240 12.70 12.32 4.40
C LEU A 240 13.20 12.76 3.02
N VAL A 241 12.75 12.07 1.98
CA VAL A 241 13.22 12.30 0.60
C VAL A 241 12.00 12.63 -0.27
N ASP A 242 12.16 13.59 -1.18
CA ASP A 242 11.18 13.93 -2.23
C ASP A 242 9.77 14.31 -1.71
N MET A 243 9.69 14.89 -0.51
CA MET A 243 8.42 15.25 0.13
C MET A 243 7.61 16.31 -0.64
N GLU A 244 8.26 17.06 -1.53
CA GLU A 244 7.64 18.02 -2.44
C GLU A 244 6.87 17.36 -3.61
N PHE A 245 7.15 16.09 -3.91
CA PHE A 245 6.52 15.37 -5.02
C PHE A 245 5.19 14.73 -4.60
N LEU A 246 4.11 15.49 -4.78
CA LEU A 246 2.74 15.06 -4.48
C LEU A 246 1.95 14.80 -5.78
N GLN A 247 1.39 13.60 -5.90
CA GLN A 247 0.61 13.21 -7.08
C GLN A 247 -0.86 13.64 -6.96
N PHE A 248 -1.37 14.30 -8.00
CA PHE A 248 -2.79 14.63 -8.13
C PHE A 248 -3.43 13.69 -9.16
N HIS A 249 -4.45 12.96 -8.75
CA HIS A 249 -5.21 12.12 -9.66
C HIS A 249 -6.11 12.99 -10.55
N PRO A 250 -6.12 12.80 -11.88
CA PRO A 250 -6.82 13.70 -12.80
C PRO A 250 -8.34 13.67 -12.65
N THR A 251 -8.92 12.51 -12.28
CA THR A 251 -10.37 12.30 -12.23
C THR A 251 -10.86 12.06 -10.81
N GLY A 252 -10.63 13.04 -9.92
CA GLY A 252 -11.34 13.11 -8.63
C GLY A 252 -12.73 13.71 -8.83
N MET A 253 -13.76 13.12 -8.24
CA MET A 253 -15.13 13.65 -8.33
C MET A 253 -15.18 15.08 -7.75
N VAL A 254 -15.92 15.97 -8.40
CA VAL A 254 -16.12 17.36 -7.94
C VAL A 254 -17.57 17.65 -7.54
N TRP A 255 -18.50 16.82 -8.01
CA TRP A 255 -19.94 16.94 -7.81
C TRP A 255 -20.60 15.55 -7.68
N PRO A 256 -21.65 15.39 -6.85
CA PRO A 256 -22.12 16.35 -5.85
C PRO A 256 -21.06 16.68 -4.77
N PRO A 257 -21.20 17.76 -3.99
CA PRO A 257 -20.19 18.15 -3.01
C PRO A 257 -19.88 17.06 -1.98
N SER A 258 -20.82 16.14 -1.72
CA SER A 258 -20.69 15.00 -0.81
C SER A 258 -19.67 13.95 -1.26
N VAL A 259 -19.38 13.85 -2.56
CA VAL A 259 -18.41 12.89 -3.13
C VAL A 259 -17.12 13.57 -3.56
N ARG A 260 -16.94 14.85 -3.24
CA ARG A 260 -15.79 15.62 -3.70
C ARG A 260 -14.49 14.99 -3.21
N GLY A 261 -13.59 14.68 -4.14
CA GLY A 261 -12.31 14.02 -3.88
C GLY A 261 -12.36 12.50 -4.00
N ILE A 262 -13.55 11.87 -4.07
CA ILE A 262 -13.65 10.43 -4.34
C ILE A 262 -13.00 10.12 -5.69
N LEU A 263 -12.21 9.06 -5.71
CA LEU A 263 -11.51 8.61 -6.89
C LEU A 263 -12.50 8.11 -7.94
N VAL A 264 -12.30 8.49 -9.19
CA VAL A 264 -12.80 7.72 -10.34
C VAL A 264 -11.59 7.04 -10.95
N THR A 265 -11.52 5.70 -10.86
CA THR A 265 -10.40 4.90 -11.39
C THR A 265 -9.98 5.33 -12.80
N GLU A 266 -8.67 5.40 -12.99
CA GLU A 266 -8.06 5.61 -14.31
C GLU A 266 -8.43 4.50 -15.30
N SER A 267 -8.80 3.31 -14.83
CA SER A 267 -9.29 2.23 -15.71
C SER A 267 -10.49 2.64 -16.55
N VAL A 268 -11.33 3.59 -16.10
CA VAL A 268 -12.42 4.15 -16.92
C VAL A 268 -11.89 4.75 -18.22
N ARG A 269 -10.75 5.45 -18.18
CA ARG A 269 -10.08 5.97 -19.38
C ARG A 269 -9.38 4.87 -20.17
N GLY A 270 -8.78 3.89 -19.48
CA GLY A 270 -8.19 2.70 -20.10
C GLY A 270 -9.20 1.86 -20.90
N GLU A 271 -10.47 1.88 -20.49
CA GLU A 271 -11.59 1.16 -21.11
C GLU A 271 -12.41 2.04 -22.10
N GLY A 272 -11.91 3.23 -22.44
CA GLY A 272 -12.47 4.08 -23.51
C GLY A 272 -13.18 5.35 -23.06
N GLY A 273 -13.24 5.63 -21.76
CA GLY A 273 -13.75 6.90 -21.23
C GLY A 273 -12.97 8.10 -21.76
N ILE A 274 -13.68 9.19 -22.08
CA ILE A 274 -13.10 10.41 -22.67
C ILE A 274 -13.22 11.60 -21.72
N LEU A 275 -12.24 12.51 -21.79
CA LEU A 275 -12.28 13.81 -21.12
C LEU A 275 -12.72 14.88 -22.12
N THR A 276 -13.78 15.62 -21.77
CA THR A 276 -14.30 16.74 -22.55
C THR A 276 -14.23 18.06 -21.76
N ASN A 277 -14.07 19.18 -22.46
CA ASN A 277 -14.19 20.50 -21.88
C ASN A 277 -15.65 20.99 -21.88
N SER A 278 -15.90 22.23 -21.44
CA SER A 278 -17.23 22.86 -21.43
C SER A 278 -17.89 22.98 -22.80
N ASN A 279 -17.12 22.88 -23.89
CA ASN A 279 -17.60 22.96 -25.26
C ASN A 279 -17.86 21.56 -25.86
N GLY A 280 -17.68 20.49 -25.09
CA GLY A 280 -17.81 19.11 -25.55
C GLY A 280 -16.59 18.58 -26.32
N GLU A 281 -15.49 19.34 -26.40
CA GLU A 281 -14.31 18.91 -27.15
C GLU A 281 -13.46 17.90 -26.39
N ARG A 282 -13.03 16.83 -27.06
CA ARG A 282 -12.01 15.89 -26.56
C ARG A 282 -10.62 16.53 -26.64
N PHE A 283 -10.25 17.27 -25.59
CA PHE A 283 -9.09 18.16 -25.63
C PHE A 283 -7.74 17.47 -25.45
N MET A 284 -7.67 16.29 -24.83
CA MET A 284 -6.39 15.65 -24.44
C MET A 284 -5.41 15.45 -25.61
N PHE A 285 -5.89 15.20 -26.83
CA PHE A 285 -5.03 15.03 -28.01
C PHE A 285 -4.22 16.28 -28.36
N LYS A 286 -4.68 17.46 -27.96
CA LYS A 286 -3.97 18.73 -28.15
C LYS A 286 -2.76 18.87 -27.20
N TYR A 287 -2.68 18.04 -26.15
CA TYR A 287 -1.72 18.17 -25.06
C TYR A 287 -0.81 16.94 -24.88
N ILE A 288 -0.85 15.97 -25.79
CA ILE A 288 0.04 14.81 -25.73
C ILE A 288 1.48 15.29 -25.97
N PRO A 289 2.41 15.12 -25.01
CA PRO A 289 3.81 15.52 -25.20
C PRO A 289 4.46 14.74 -26.34
N ASP A 290 5.42 15.36 -27.04
CA ASP A 290 6.06 14.77 -28.24
C ASP A 290 6.63 13.37 -28.01
N VAL A 291 7.19 13.12 -26.83
CA VAL A 291 7.75 11.80 -26.44
C VAL A 291 6.71 10.66 -26.36
N PHE A 292 5.42 10.98 -26.52
CA PHE A 292 4.29 10.06 -26.52
C PHE A 292 3.40 10.18 -27.78
N LYS A 293 3.71 11.05 -28.75
CA LYS A 293 2.84 11.31 -29.91
C LYS A 293 2.80 10.18 -30.94
N ASP A 294 3.90 9.45 -31.10
CA ASP A 294 4.06 8.43 -32.15
C ASP A 294 3.79 7.00 -31.65
N LYS A 295 3.11 6.86 -30.50
CA LYS A 295 2.77 5.57 -29.88
C LYS A 295 1.28 5.29 -29.95
#